data_AF-A0A957SIE6-F1
#
_entry.id   AF-A0A957SIE6-F1
#
_cell.length_a   1.000
_cell.length_b   1.000
_cell.length_c   1.000
_cell.angle_alpha   90.00
_cell.angle_beta   90.00
_cell.angle_gamma   90.00
#
_symmetry.space_group_name_H-M   'P 1'
#
loop_
_entity.id
_entity.type
_entity.pdbx_description
1 polymer ?
#
loop_
_entity_poly.entity_id
_entity_poly.type
_entity_poly.pdbx_seq_one_letter_code
_entity_poly.pdbx_strand_id
1 'polypeptide(L)'
;GATLALVALMSTQWLLLPLIGFVFVAEAGSVMLQVSYFKLTKRLYGEGRRIFKMSPIHYHFELLGWSETQVKERFWIVSVLCGMAGVALALV
;
A
#
# COMPACT_ATOMS: atom_id res chain seq x y z
N GLY A 1 -12.55 0.03 -5.11
CA GLY A 1 -12.01 1.37 -4.81
C GLY A 1 -13.11 2.39 -4.62
N ALA A 2 -13.74 2.85 -5.71
CA ALA A 2 -14.70 3.97 -5.70
C ALA A 2 -15.87 3.81 -4.72
N THR A 3 -16.49 2.62 -4.65
CA THR A 3 -17.59 2.36 -3.70
C THR A 3 -17.15 2.49 -2.24
N LEU A 4 -15.95 2.00 -1.89
CA LEU A 4 -15.40 2.13 -0.53
C LEU A 4 -15.14 3.61 -0.19
N ALA A 5 -14.58 4.36 -1.16
CA ALA A 5 -14.41 5.82 -1.05
C ALA A 5 -15.74 6.54 -0.81
N LEU A 6 -16.77 6.21 -1.59
CA LEU A 6 -18.10 6.79 -1.45
C LEU A 6 -18.69 6.49 -0.06
N VAL A 7 -18.67 5.23 0.37
CA VAL A 7 -19.23 4.82 1.68
C VAL A 7 -18.54 5.58 2.82
N ALA A 8 -17.21 5.68 2.82
CA ALA A 8 -16.49 6.39 3.87
C ALA A 8 -16.72 7.91 3.87
N LEU A 9 -16.95 8.50 2.69
CA LEU A 9 -17.33 9.91 2.60
C LEU A 9 -18.75 10.12 3.15
N MET A 10 -19.69 9.25 2.79
CA MET A 10 -21.07 9.32 3.28
C MET A 10 -21.18 9.06 4.79
N SER A 11 -20.34 8.18 5.33
CA SER A 11 -20.27 7.93 6.78
C SER A 11 -19.42 8.93 7.54
N THR A 12 -18.88 9.96 6.88
CA THR A 12 -17.92 10.95 7.41
C THR A 12 -16.65 10.37 8.04
N GLN A 13 -16.36 9.08 7.82
CA GLN A 13 -15.20 8.34 8.32
C GLN A 13 -14.08 8.21 7.27
N TRP A 14 -13.93 9.20 6.41
CA TRP A 14 -12.97 9.19 5.30
C TRP A 14 -11.51 9.04 5.75
N LEU A 15 -11.16 9.41 6.99
CA LEU A 15 -9.82 9.20 7.57
C LEU A 15 -9.52 7.74 7.92
N LEU A 16 -10.54 6.88 8.06
CA LEU A 16 -10.34 5.46 8.34
C LEU A 16 -9.99 4.66 7.08
N LEU A 17 -10.27 5.19 5.89
CA LEU A 17 -10.04 4.52 4.61
C LEU A 17 -8.57 4.13 4.38
N PRO A 18 -7.58 5.02 4.62
CA PRO A 18 -6.19 4.64 4.49
C PRO A 18 -5.75 3.56 5.48
N LEU A 19 -6.38 3.51 6.65
CA LEU A 19 -6.11 2.48 7.66
C LEU A 19 -6.73 1.15 7.26
N ILE A 20 -8.02 1.11 6.97
CA ILE A 20 -8.73 -0.13 6.57
C ILE A 20 -8.17 -0.66 5.25
N GLY A 21 -7.86 0.22 4.31
CA GLY A 21 -7.27 -0.09 3.01
C GLY A 21 -5.74 -0.08 3.01
N PHE A 22 -5.08 -0.27 4.15
CA PHE A 22 -3.62 -0.08 4.30
C PHE A 22 -2.81 -0.79 3.22
N VAL A 23 -3.11 -2.05 2.91
CA VAL A 23 -2.39 -2.79 1.86
C VAL A 23 -2.57 -2.16 0.48
N PHE A 24 -3.77 -1.68 0.13
CA PHE A 24 -4.00 -0.96 -1.14
C PHE A 24 -3.23 0.37 -1.18
N VAL A 25 -3.18 1.09 -0.06
CA VAL A 25 -2.41 2.33 0.06
C VAL A 25 -0.91 2.06 -0.06
N ALA A 26 -0.41 1.00 0.58
CA ALA A 26 1.00 0.61 0.49
C ALA A 26 1.38 0.20 -0.94
N GLU A 27 0.52 -0.55 -1.64
CA GLU A 27 0.71 -0.94 -3.03
C GLU A 27 0.78 0.27 -3.96
N ALA A 28 -0.24 1.14 -3.94
CA ALA A 28 -0.25 2.35 -4.78
C ALA A 28 0.87 3.34 -4.38
N GLY A 29 1.09 3.52 -3.08
CA GLY A 29 2.14 4.37 -2.52
C GLY A 29 3.54 3.90 -2.92
N SER A 30 3.78 2.58 -2.96
CA SER A 30 5.06 2.02 -3.40
C SER A 30 5.37 2.41 -4.85
N VAL A 31 4.37 2.39 -5.74
CA VAL A 31 4.53 2.81 -7.15
C VAL A 31 4.81 4.31 -7.22
N MET A 32 4.05 5.14 -6.49
CA MET A 32 4.26 6.58 -6.47
C MET A 32 5.66 6.94 -5.97
N LEU A 33 6.12 6.31 -4.88
CA LEU A 33 7.45 6.50 -4.31
C LEU A 33 8.54 6.05 -5.29
N GLN A 34 8.39 4.86 -5.87
CA GLN A 34 9.36 4.30 -6.81
C GLN A 34 9.52 5.18 -8.06
N VAL A 35 8.42 5.62 -8.66
CA VAL A 35 8.45 6.48 -9.86
C VAL A 35 9.01 7.85 -9.53
N SER A 36 8.59 8.45 -8.40
CA SER A 36 9.07 9.76 -7.97
C SER A 36 10.57 9.73 -7.68
N TYR A 37 11.04 8.70 -6.99
CA TYR A 37 12.45 8.53 -6.66
C TYR A 37 13.29 8.28 -7.91
N PHE A 38 12.86 7.38 -8.81
CA PHE A 38 13.60 7.11 -10.05
C PHE A 38 13.76 8.36 -10.92
N LYS A 39 12.70 9.18 -11.02
CA LYS A 39 12.75 10.47 -11.73
C LYS A 39 13.67 11.47 -11.04
N LEU A 40 13.60 11.57 -9.71
CA LEU A 40 14.41 12.49 -8.91
C LEU A 40 15.90 12.15 -9.03
N THR A 41 16.28 10.89 -8.83
CA THR A 41 17.70 10.52 -8.89
C THR A 41 18.25 10.62 -10.31
N LYS A 42 17.44 10.34 -11.33
CA LYS A 42 17.86 10.55 -12.73
C LYS A 42 18.16 12.01 -13.03
N ARG A 43 17.41 12.94 -12.43
CA ARG A 43 17.66 14.39 -12.55
C ARG A 43 18.89 14.84 -11.75
N LEU A 44 19.09 14.30 -10.54
CA LEU A 44 20.18 14.73 -9.65
C LEU A 44 21.54 14.10 -9.97
N TYR A 45 21.55 12.83 -10.38
CA TYR A 45 22.78 12.03 -10.50
C TYR A 45 22.99 11.47 -11.92
N GLY A 46 22.14 11.83 -12.89
CA GLY A 46 22.18 11.30 -14.27
C GLY A 46 21.62 9.87 -14.41
N GLU A 47 21.51 9.12 -13.31
CA GLU A 47 21.06 7.73 -13.30
C GLU A 47 19.82 7.50 -12.42
N GLY A 48 18.87 6.73 -12.95
CA GLY A 48 17.68 6.34 -12.21
C GLY A 48 17.99 5.22 -11.21
N ARG A 49 17.79 5.48 -9.93
CA ARG A 49 17.96 4.51 -8.83
C ARG A 49 16.57 4.07 -8.38
N ARG A 50 16.50 2.86 -7.82
CA ARG A 50 15.25 2.24 -7.36
C ARG A 50 15.30 2.06 -5.84
N ILE A 51 14.19 2.30 -5.14
CA ILE A 51 14.09 2.06 -3.69
C ILE A 51 13.72 0.59 -3.45
N PHE A 52 12.69 0.13 -4.16
CA PHE A 52 12.26 -1.27 -4.13
C PHE A 52 12.88 -2.02 -5.31
N LYS A 53 13.15 -3.33 -5.14
CA LYS A 53 13.59 -4.20 -6.24
C LYS A 53 12.63 -4.13 -7.45
N MET A 54 11.34 -4.12 -7.16
CA MET A 54 10.25 -3.90 -8.12
C MET A 54 9.06 -3.26 -7.38
N SER A 55 8.23 -2.52 -8.12
CA SER A 55 6.97 -2.00 -7.61
C SER A 55 5.85 -2.43 -8.56
N PRO A 56 4.66 -2.81 -8.07
CA PRO A 56 4.18 -2.65 -6.69
C PRO A 56 4.86 -3.55 -5.62
N ILE A 57 4.60 -3.28 -4.33
CA ILE A 57 5.38 -3.84 -3.22
C ILE A 57 5.28 -5.37 -3.08
N HIS A 58 4.21 -6.03 -3.52
CA HIS A 58 4.17 -7.50 -3.52
C HIS A 58 5.29 -8.13 -4.38
N TYR A 59 5.59 -7.57 -5.57
CA TYR A 59 6.72 -8.05 -6.39
C TYR A 59 8.07 -7.83 -5.74
N HIS A 60 8.20 -6.82 -4.87
CA HIS A 60 9.41 -6.64 -4.08
C HIS A 60 9.67 -7.85 -3.19
N PHE A 61 8.63 -8.39 -2.55
CA PHE A 61 8.73 -9.58 -1.70
C PHE A 61 8.94 -10.87 -2.50
N GLU A 62 8.32 -11.00 -3.67
CA GLU A 62 8.58 -12.14 -4.57
C GLU A 62 10.05 -12.18 -5.01
N LEU A 63 10.63 -11.02 -5.37
CA LEU A 63 12.06 -10.90 -5.69
C LEU A 63 12.99 -11.03 -4.48
N LEU A 64 12.45 -11.09 -3.26
CA LEU A 64 13.19 -11.47 -2.05
C LEU A 64 13.12 -12.98 -1.79
N GLY A 65 12.42 -13.74 -2.63
CA GLY A 65 12.32 -15.20 -2.56
C GLY A 65 11.05 -15.73 -1.89
N TRP A 66 10.05 -14.89 -1.63
CA TRP A 66 8.76 -15.35 -1.12
C TRP A 66 7.91 -15.91 -2.26
N SER A 67 7.13 -16.96 -1.99
CA SER A 67 6.13 -17.42 -2.94
C SER A 67 4.94 -16.46 -3.00
N GLU A 68 4.26 -16.40 -4.14
CA GLU A 68 3.04 -15.59 -4.31
C GLU A 68 2.01 -15.88 -3.21
N THR A 69 1.82 -17.16 -2.87
CA THR A 69 0.93 -17.59 -1.78
C THR A 69 1.36 -17.02 -0.43
N GLN A 70 2.65 -17.05 -0.11
CA GLN A 70 3.17 -16.48 1.14
C GLN A 70 2.94 -14.97 1.23
N VAL A 71 3.15 -14.24 0.12
CA VAL A 71 2.90 -12.79 0.07
C VAL A 71 1.42 -12.50 0.29
N LYS A 72 0.56 -13.21 -0.45
CA LYS A 72 -0.91 -13.07 -0.36
C LYS A 72 -1.42 -13.32 1.05
N GLU A 73 -1.00 -14.41 1.70
CA GLU A 73 -1.44 -14.77 3.05
C GLU A 73 -0.99 -13.73 4.08
N ARG A 74 0.26 -13.27 4.02
CA ARG A 74 0.77 -12.23 4.92
C ARG A 74 0.05 -10.90 4.74
N PHE A 75 -0.20 -10.50 3.50
CA PHE A 75 -0.94 -9.27 3.21
C PHE A 75 -2.38 -9.36 3.68
N TRP A 76 -2.99 -10.54 3.59
CA TRP A 76 -4.33 -10.78 4.11
C TRP A 76 -4.37 -10.66 5.64
N ILE A 77 -3.41 -11.25 6.35
CA ILE A 77 -3.29 -11.10 7.82
C ILE A 77 -3.17 -9.61 8.21
N VAL A 78 -2.29 -8.86 7.54
CA VAL A 78 -2.15 -7.40 7.78
C VAL A 78 -3.46 -6.67 7.49
N SER A 79 -4.15 -7.00 6.40
CA SER A 79 -5.42 -6.37 6.03
C SER A 79 -6.51 -6.61 7.07
N VAL A 80 -6.60 -7.83 7.62
CA VAL A 80 -7.55 -8.17 8.68
C VAL A 80 -7.24 -7.38 9.96
N LEU A 81 -5.97 -7.33 10.38
CA LEU A 81 -5.56 -6.59 11.57
C LEU A 81 -5.85 -5.09 11.45
N CYS A 82 -5.51 -4.49 10.31
CA CYS A 82 -5.81 -3.08 10.03
C CYS A 82 -7.33 -2.83 9.96
N GLY A 83 -8.10 -3.77 9.39
CA GLY A 83 -9.56 -3.72 9.37
C GLY A 83 -10.15 -3.74 10.79
N MET A 84 -9.67 -4.64 11.66
CA MET A 84 -10.10 -4.70 13.06
C MET A 84 -9.77 -3.42 13.82
N ALA A 85 -8.56 -2.86 13.63
CA ALA A 85 -8.17 -1.59 14.22
C ALA A 85 -9.06 -0.43 13.72
N GLY A 86 -9.39 -0.42 12.42
CA GLY A 86 -10.30 0.56 11.83
C GLY A 86 -11.71 0.48 12.41
N VAL A 87 -12.25 -0.73 12.61
CA VAL A 87 -13.55 -0.91 13.28
C VAL A 87 -13.48 -0.45 14.73
N ALA A 88 -12.42 -0.80 15.47
CA ALA A 88 -12.27 -0.36 16.86
C ALA A 88 -12.25 1.17 16.97
N LEU A 89 -11.50 1.86 16.11
CA LEU A 89 -11.47 3.33 16.06
C LEU A 89 -12.79 3.95 15.58
N ALA A 90 -13.57 3.25 14.77
CA ALA A 90 -14.88 3.73 14.32
C ALA A 90 -15.95 3.70 15.41
N LEU A 91 -15.78 2.84 16.42
CA LEU A 91 -16.74 2.57 17.49
C LEU A 91 -16.43 3.32 18.80
N VAL A 92 -15.26 3.95 18.90
CA VAL A 92 -14.84 4.80 20.03
C VAL A 92 -15.12 6.25 19.68
#